data_AF-A0A3E2BNN1-F1
#
_entry.id   AF-A0A3E2BNN1-F1
#
_cell.length_a   1.000
_cell.length_b   1.000
_cell.length_c   1.000
_cell.angle_alpha   90.00
_cell.angle_beta   90.00
_cell.angle_gamma   90.00
#
_symmetry.space_group_name_H-M   'P 1'
#
loop_
_entity.id
_entity.type
_entity.pdbx_description
1 polymer ?
#
loop_
_entity_poly.entity_id
_entity_poly.type
_entity_poly.pdbx_seq_one_letter_code
_entity_poly.pdbx_strand_id
1 'polypeptide(L)'
;MANVPNRAIYGLLGCLKGIIDSRFTRIGDIIEINELKHDNQKNVNPIDVCPGGTPFHPLIAKQIGRNKFCPFLESPTDTRMCEWVHSVDNDPQKSKPIGQCAIILEALGLVTLDRTKFGNILKLKWEMDSLIIRDNSWGSEELDNFFINRLLEYGPVFYTALLALQHSKDGIFYRSDLIPQMSFPLNNDLISFRCLCGNPINNFILPEGNTSFDAVSRQTTALLCLTASSGLIFPFDITYKINSDPRISDHYPSYFYNWYLKNPKRKCPEKWCVNIDNIKSILAKRPKIKRTISYPNLIPKSTDRNMTNRCSRCNKNIVNLSKIFFGDKIRNRRYLLLESCRLAFDNSCAVSLTKLYEISSKYEDFYINKHTHLRALISDIQVVNLCGLFVNIDHSNLKVTPLLGAEPDAFDPVPYKIRRQANEIILQKDILI
;
A
#
# COMPACT_ATOMS: atom_id res chain seq x y z
N MET A 1 -10.03 4.31 -4.93
CA MET A 1 -9.06 4.23 -3.81
C MET A 1 -7.91 3.37 -4.26
N ALA A 2 -6.66 3.66 -3.88
CA ALA A 2 -5.54 2.79 -4.24
C ALA A 2 -5.45 1.57 -3.33
N ASN A 3 -4.70 0.55 -3.75
CA ASN A 3 -4.49 -0.71 -3.02
C ASN A 3 -3.39 -0.57 -1.96
N VAL A 4 -2.47 0.35 -2.21
CA VAL A 4 -1.38 0.81 -1.36
C VAL A 4 -1.24 2.33 -1.53
N PRO A 5 -0.49 3.02 -0.66
CA PRO A 5 -0.24 4.47 -0.80
C PRO A 5 0.30 4.84 -2.18
N ASN A 6 -0.26 5.88 -2.80
CA ASN A 6 0.04 6.24 -4.19
C ASN A 6 0.23 7.73 -4.46
N ARG A 7 0.72 8.49 -3.47
CA ARG A 7 1.36 9.80 -3.70
C ARG A 7 2.53 9.99 -2.75
N ALA A 8 3.59 10.67 -3.20
CA ALA A 8 4.84 10.88 -2.46
C ALA A 8 4.63 11.37 -1.02
N ILE A 9 3.72 12.33 -0.88
CA ILE A 9 3.46 13.04 0.38
C ILE A 9 2.91 12.11 1.46
N TYR A 10 2.28 10.98 1.11
CA TYR A 10 1.83 9.96 2.07
C TYR A 10 2.96 9.13 2.65
N GLY A 11 4.16 9.20 2.07
CA GLY A 11 5.37 8.62 2.66
C GLY A 11 6.13 9.58 3.59
N LEU A 12 5.53 10.73 3.94
CA LEU A 12 6.13 11.74 4.81
C LEU A 12 5.39 11.79 6.15
N LEU A 13 5.92 11.07 7.13
CA LEU A 13 5.22 10.74 8.38
C LEU A 13 4.96 11.94 9.32
N GLY A 14 5.65 13.07 9.15
CA GLY A 14 5.38 14.27 9.96
C GLY A 14 3.96 14.78 9.78
N CYS A 15 3.39 14.68 8.57
CA CYS A 15 2.00 15.07 8.34
C CYS A 15 1.00 14.14 9.04
N LEU A 16 1.34 12.86 9.22
CA LEU A 16 0.52 11.89 9.92
C LEU A 16 0.34 12.26 11.40
N LYS A 17 1.42 12.74 12.05
CA LYS A 17 1.36 13.25 13.44
C LYS A 17 0.29 14.32 13.60
N GLY A 18 0.24 15.28 12.66
CA GLY A 18 -0.80 16.32 12.66
C GLY A 18 -2.22 15.78 12.46
N ILE A 19 -2.40 14.69 11.71
CA ILE A 19 -3.71 14.01 11.62
C ILE A 19 -4.08 13.40 12.98
N ILE A 20 -3.18 12.65 13.61
CA ILE A 20 -3.42 12.03 14.92
C ILE A 20 -3.74 13.09 15.98
N ASP A 21 -2.91 14.13 16.10
CA ASP A 21 -3.07 15.17 17.13
C ASP A 21 -4.38 15.96 17.03
N SER A 22 -4.99 15.98 15.83
CA SER A 22 -6.23 16.72 15.59
C SER A 22 -7.48 15.84 15.50
N ARG A 23 -7.33 14.51 15.34
CA ARG A 23 -8.47 13.60 15.05
C ARG A 23 -8.56 12.41 15.99
N PHE A 24 -7.47 12.02 16.64
CA PHE A 24 -7.51 10.96 17.62
C PHE A 24 -8.26 11.43 18.87
N THR A 25 -9.20 10.61 19.32
CA THR A 25 -10.00 10.87 20.54
C THR A 25 -9.56 9.93 21.65
N ARG A 26 -9.95 8.66 21.56
CA ARG A 26 -9.56 7.56 22.45
C ARG A 26 -9.51 6.25 21.68
N ILE A 27 -8.85 5.25 22.26
CA ILE A 27 -8.78 3.90 21.70
C ILE A 27 -10.18 3.31 21.58
N GLY A 28 -10.43 2.62 20.48
CA GLY A 28 -11.66 1.91 20.22
C GLY A 28 -12.79 2.77 19.66
N ASP A 29 -12.64 4.10 19.66
CA ASP A 29 -13.59 4.99 19.00
C ASP A 29 -13.62 4.73 17.50
N ILE A 30 -14.83 4.76 16.95
CA ILE A 30 -15.12 4.57 15.54
C ILE A 30 -15.54 5.92 14.96
N ILE A 31 -14.83 6.37 13.93
CA ILE A 31 -15.17 7.60 13.19
C ILE A 31 -15.39 7.27 11.71
N GLU A 32 -16.20 8.09 11.04
CA GLU A 32 -16.34 8.06 9.60
C GLU A 32 -15.07 8.61 8.93
N ILE A 33 -14.72 8.08 7.76
CA ILE A 33 -13.51 8.50 7.05
C ILE A 33 -13.48 10.01 6.72
N ASN A 34 -14.65 10.63 6.52
CA ASN A 34 -14.74 12.06 6.24
C ASN A 34 -14.37 12.93 7.45
N GLU A 35 -14.44 12.39 8.66
CA GLU A 35 -14.08 13.14 9.88
C GLU A 35 -12.57 13.40 9.97
N LEU A 36 -11.75 12.68 9.18
CA LEU A 36 -10.32 12.97 9.00
C LEU A 36 -10.06 14.29 8.25
N LYS A 37 -11.02 14.79 7.48
CA LYS A 37 -10.85 16.02 6.67
C LYS A 37 -10.62 17.24 7.55
N HIS A 38 -10.00 18.26 6.96
CA HIS A 38 -9.97 19.61 7.53
C HIS A 38 -11.40 20.16 7.57
N ASP A 39 -11.81 20.67 8.73
CA ASP A 39 -13.16 21.16 9.01
C ASP A 39 -13.06 22.53 9.68
N ASN A 40 -13.61 23.56 9.02
CA ASN A 40 -13.56 24.93 9.51
C ASN A 40 -14.37 25.14 10.80
N GLN A 41 -15.25 24.21 11.16
CA GLN A 41 -15.99 24.25 12.42
C GLN A 41 -15.22 23.63 13.59
N LYS A 42 -14.11 22.91 13.33
CA LYS A 42 -13.28 22.32 14.39
C LYS A 42 -12.26 23.32 14.93
N ASN A 43 -12.10 23.30 16.25
CA ASN A 43 -11.13 24.13 16.96
C ASN A 43 -9.67 23.84 16.57
N VAL A 44 -9.36 22.58 16.26
CA VAL A 44 -8.02 22.13 15.87
C VAL A 44 -8.11 21.31 14.60
N ASN A 45 -7.43 21.78 13.56
CA ASN A 45 -7.30 21.06 12.30
C ASN A 45 -5.89 20.50 12.10
N PRO A 46 -5.71 19.51 11.21
CA PRO A 46 -4.43 18.85 11.06
C PRO A 46 -3.32 19.82 10.67
N ILE A 47 -3.62 20.87 9.90
CA ILE A 47 -2.61 21.85 9.50
C ILE A 47 -2.12 22.73 10.66
N ASP A 48 -2.93 22.92 11.70
CA ASP A 48 -2.58 23.78 12.84
C ASP A 48 -1.50 23.12 13.70
N VAL A 49 -1.57 21.79 13.82
CA VAL A 49 -0.66 20.94 14.62
C VAL A 49 0.36 20.18 13.77
N CYS A 50 0.32 20.28 12.44
CA CYS A 50 1.28 19.61 11.56
C CYS A 50 2.71 20.16 11.78
N PRO A 51 3.71 19.31 12.06
CA PRO A 51 5.12 19.69 12.14
C PRO A 51 5.67 20.35 10.87
N GLY A 52 5.15 19.99 9.69
CA GLY A 52 5.52 20.62 8.43
C GLY A 52 4.69 21.84 8.03
N GLY A 53 3.70 22.24 8.84
CA GLY A 53 2.90 23.43 8.56
C GLY A 53 3.79 24.68 8.54
N THR A 54 3.80 25.41 7.43
CA THR A 54 4.61 26.63 7.28
C THR A 54 3.82 27.84 7.78
N PRO A 55 4.38 28.69 8.67
CA PRO A 55 3.65 29.84 9.17
C PRO A 55 3.41 30.87 8.08
N PHE A 56 2.25 31.50 8.10
CA PHE A 56 2.01 32.73 7.34
C PHE A 56 2.71 33.91 8.00
N HIS A 57 3.00 34.93 7.20
CA HIS A 57 3.29 36.25 7.75
C HIS A 57 2.09 36.74 8.58
N PRO A 58 2.28 37.35 9.77
CA PRO A 58 1.17 37.69 10.68
C PRO A 58 0.04 38.52 10.04
N LEU A 59 0.37 39.45 9.15
CA LEU A 59 -0.61 40.26 8.40
C LEU A 59 -1.49 39.39 7.48
N ILE A 60 -0.88 38.41 6.80
CA ILE A 60 -1.59 37.48 5.92
C ILE A 60 -2.42 36.51 6.76
N ALA A 61 -1.87 36.03 7.88
CA ALA A 61 -2.56 35.14 8.79
C ALA A 61 -3.89 35.75 9.29
N LYS A 62 -3.85 37.04 9.66
CA LYS A 62 -5.04 37.80 10.10
C LYS A 62 -6.09 37.93 8.98
N GLN A 63 -5.67 38.17 7.75
CA GLN A 63 -6.59 38.30 6.60
C GLN A 63 -7.23 36.98 6.18
N ILE A 64 -6.46 35.89 6.21
CA ILE A 64 -6.91 34.55 5.79
C ILE A 64 -7.63 33.82 6.94
N GLY A 65 -7.45 34.25 8.19
CA GLY A 65 -8.02 33.60 9.37
C GLY A 65 -7.33 32.28 9.71
N ARG A 66 -6.04 32.12 9.37
CA ARG A 66 -5.28 30.89 9.58
C ARG A 66 -3.78 31.19 9.75
N ASN A 67 -3.12 30.51 10.69
CA ASN A 67 -1.72 30.79 11.03
C ASN A 67 -0.70 30.01 10.21
N LYS A 68 -1.07 28.85 9.64
CA LYS A 68 -0.18 27.97 8.88
C LYS A 68 -0.78 27.58 7.54
N PHE A 69 0.06 27.28 6.56
CA PHE A 69 -0.31 26.64 5.32
C PHE A 69 0.44 25.34 5.10
N CYS A 70 -0.17 24.46 4.32
CA CYS A 70 0.49 23.24 3.88
C CYS A 70 1.55 23.64 2.84
N PRO A 71 2.85 23.36 3.05
CA PRO A 71 3.77 23.19 1.93
C PRO A 71 3.22 22.04 1.06
N PHE A 72 3.80 21.51 0.00
CA PHE A 72 3.12 20.49 -0.83
C PHE A 72 1.83 20.92 -1.58
N LEU A 73 1.03 21.88 -1.11
CA LEU A 73 0.00 22.53 -1.93
C LEU A 73 0.67 23.52 -2.89
N GLU A 74 0.02 23.75 -4.04
CA GLU A 74 0.53 24.64 -5.09
C GLU A 74 0.54 26.10 -4.64
N SER A 75 -0.49 26.51 -3.89
CA SER A 75 -0.60 27.84 -3.29
C SER A 75 -0.73 27.75 -1.78
N PRO A 76 -0.08 28.64 -1.00
CA PRO A 76 -0.35 28.79 0.43
C PRO A 76 -1.83 29.03 0.75
N THR A 77 -2.57 29.69 -0.14
CA THR A 77 -3.98 30.06 0.04
C THR A 77 -4.97 29.04 -0.55
N ASP A 78 -4.50 27.86 -0.93
CA ASP A 78 -5.33 26.81 -1.55
C ASP A 78 -6.45 26.35 -0.60
N THR A 79 -7.68 26.31 -1.12
CA THR A 79 -8.89 25.94 -0.36
C THR A 79 -8.89 24.49 0.11
N ARG A 80 -8.03 23.62 -0.44
CA ARG A 80 -7.83 22.26 0.06
C ARG A 80 -7.28 22.24 1.48
N MET A 81 -6.58 23.28 1.93
CA MET A 81 -5.95 23.46 3.24
C MET A 81 -4.84 22.45 3.61
N CYS A 82 -4.99 21.17 3.27
CA CYS A 82 -4.06 20.08 3.56
C CYS A 82 -4.06 19.05 2.43
N GLU A 83 -2.91 18.62 1.94
CA GLU A 83 -2.80 17.63 0.85
C GLU A 83 -3.04 16.17 1.31
N TRP A 84 -3.00 15.89 2.62
CA TRP A 84 -3.24 14.55 3.19
C TRP A 84 -4.72 14.19 3.31
N VAL A 85 -5.57 15.17 3.65
CA VAL A 85 -6.99 14.90 3.93
C VAL A 85 -7.95 15.85 3.22
N HIS A 86 -7.47 16.99 2.70
CA HIS A 86 -8.29 18.05 2.11
C HIS A 86 -9.38 18.61 3.06
N SER A 87 -9.98 19.75 2.69
CA SER A 87 -11.13 20.35 3.39
C SER A 87 -12.45 19.64 3.06
N VAL A 88 -13.39 19.63 4.02
CA VAL A 88 -14.77 19.13 3.86
C VAL A 88 -15.53 19.90 2.78
N ASP A 89 -15.34 21.21 2.69
CA ASP A 89 -16.10 22.14 1.83
C ASP A 89 -15.79 22.02 0.32
N ASN A 90 -15.17 20.91 -0.10
CA ASN A 90 -14.46 20.82 -1.36
C ASN A 90 -14.78 19.47 -2.07
N ASP A 91 -15.39 19.56 -3.27
CA ASP A 91 -15.72 18.56 -4.31
C ASP A 91 -15.56 17.04 -3.96
N PRO A 92 -16.60 16.19 -4.12
CA PRO A 92 -16.52 14.72 -3.91
C PRO A 92 -15.41 13.98 -4.68
N GLN A 93 -14.80 14.55 -5.74
CA GLN A 93 -13.58 13.99 -6.35
C GLN A 93 -12.34 14.01 -5.42
N LYS A 94 -12.40 14.72 -4.28
CA LYS A 94 -11.33 14.95 -3.30
C LYS A 94 -11.30 13.94 -2.14
N SER A 95 -12.07 12.85 -2.18
CA SER A 95 -11.99 11.77 -1.17
C SER A 95 -10.85 10.76 -1.39
N LYS A 96 -9.99 10.98 -2.40
CA LYS A 96 -8.79 10.14 -2.61
C LYS A 96 -7.76 10.34 -1.49
N PRO A 97 -7.38 11.60 -1.13
CA PRO A 97 -6.50 11.89 0.00
C PRO A 97 -6.83 11.15 1.29
N ILE A 98 -8.04 11.33 1.81
CA ILE A 98 -8.49 10.66 3.05
C ILE A 98 -8.37 9.13 2.97
N GLY A 99 -8.66 8.54 1.80
CA GLY A 99 -8.51 7.11 1.59
C GLY A 99 -7.05 6.65 1.61
N GLN A 100 -6.12 7.46 1.12
CA GLN A 100 -4.68 7.19 1.23
C GLN A 100 -4.18 7.36 2.67
N CYS A 101 -4.65 8.40 3.37
CA CYS A 101 -4.36 8.63 4.78
C CYS A 101 -4.82 7.43 5.64
N ALA A 102 -6.06 6.96 5.46
CA ALA A 102 -6.59 5.80 6.16
C ALA A 102 -5.76 4.53 5.91
N ILE A 103 -5.31 4.29 4.67
CA ILE A 103 -4.44 3.14 4.34
C ILE A 103 -3.08 3.24 5.05
N ILE A 104 -2.48 4.44 5.14
CA ILE A 104 -1.23 4.63 5.89
C ILE A 104 -1.44 4.37 7.39
N LEU A 105 -2.53 4.91 7.96
CA LEU A 105 -2.88 4.69 9.36
C LEU A 105 -2.98 3.18 9.67
N GLU A 106 -3.65 2.42 8.80
CA GLU A 106 -3.77 0.97 8.96
C GLU A 106 -2.42 0.27 8.77
N ALA A 107 -1.64 0.64 7.76
CA ALA A 107 -0.32 0.06 7.50
C ALA A 107 0.63 0.20 8.71
N LEU A 108 0.47 1.28 9.49
CA LEU A 108 1.22 1.53 10.72
C LEU A 108 0.57 0.94 11.98
N GLY A 109 -0.58 0.27 11.86
CA GLY A 109 -1.28 -0.33 13.00
C GLY A 109 -2.08 0.63 13.87
N LEU A 110 -2.28 1.86 13.41
CA LEU A 110 -2.91 2.92 14.18
C LEU A 110 -4.43 2.79 14.16
N VAL A 111 -4.97 2.17 13.12
CA VAL A 111 -6.41 1.96 12.94
C VAL A 111 -6.69 0.59 12.37
N THR A 112 -7.88 0.07 12.66
CA THR A 112 -8.53 -0.96 11.84
C THR A 112 -9.58 -0.30 10.94
N LEU A 113 -9.70 -0.76 9.69
CA LEU A 113 -10.59 -0.16 8.70
C LEU A 113 -11.78 -1.05 8.39
N ASP A 114 -12.98 -0.50 8.56
CA ASP A 114 -14.22 -1.09 8.07
C ASP A 114 -14.40 -0.77 6.58
N ARG A 115 -14.71 -1.80 5.80
CA ARG A 115 -14.73 -1.76 4.34
C ARG A 115 -15.98 -2.40 3.77
N THR A 116 -16.48 -1.83 2.68
CA THR A 116 -17.42 -2.55 1.82
C THR A 116 -16.75 -3.76 1.16
N LYS A 117 -17.56 -4.66 0.60
CA LYS A 117 -17.07 -5.80 -0.21
C LYS A 117 -16.18 -5.41 -1.41
N PHE A 118 -16.31 -4.17 -1.88
CA PHE A 118 -15.49 -3.60 -2.96
C PHE A 118 -14.26 -2.85 -2.42
N GLY A 119 -14.03 -2.94 -1.12
CA GLY A 119 -12.93 -2.32 -0.38
C GLY A 119 -13.08 -0.81 -0.19
N ASN A 120 -14.27 -0.22 -0.37
CA ASN A 120 -14.44 1.19 -0.02
C ASN A 120 -14.36 1.34 1.50
N ILE A 121 -13.52 2.24 1.99
CA ILE A 121 -13.37 2.48 3.42
C ILE A 121 -14.57 3.31 3.88
N LEU A 122 -15.28 2.82 4.89
CA LEU A 122 -16.45 3.49 5.47
C LEU A 122 -16.07 4.19 6.77
N LYS A 123 -15.50 3.41 7.69
CA LYS A 123 -15.16 3.83 9.04
C LYS A 123 -13.76 3.35 9.38
N LEU A 124 -13.16 4.01 10.34
CA LEU A 124 -11.92 3.59 10.97
C LEU A 124 -12.15 3.50 12.47
N LYS A 125 -11.45 2.57 13.11
CA LYS A 125 -11.44 2.40 14.56
C LYS A 125 -10.03 2.63 15.06
N TRP A 126 -9.86 3.50 16.05
CA TRP A 126 -8.56 3.79 16.63
C TRP A 126 -8.00 2.62 17.43
N GLU A 127 -6.74 2.26 17.21
CA GLU A 127 -6.02 1.21 17.92
C GLU A 127 -5.08 1.78 18.99
N MET A 128 -4.61 0.90 19.88
CA MET A 128 -3.73 1.23 21.01
C MET A 128 -2.48 2.04 20.58
N ASP A 129 -1.89 1.67 19.44
CA ASP A 129 -0.69 2.30 18.89
C ASP A 129 -0.87 3.78 18.55
N SER A 130 -2.11 4.25 18.36
CA SER A 130 -2.38 5.67 18.14
C SER A 130 -2.02 6.54 19.34
N LEU A 131 -2.07 6.00 20.56
CA LEU A 131 -1.62 6.72 21.76
C LEU A 131 -0.13 7.03 21.71
N ILE A 132 0.68 6.11 21.17
CA ILE A 132 2.13 6.29 21.08
C ILE A 132 2.45 7.52 20.22
N ILE A 133 1.77 7.68 19.07
CA ILE A 133 1.97 8.86 18.24
C ILE A 133 1.46 10.13 18.92
N ARG A 134 0.30 10.08 19.59
CA ARG A 134 -0.27 11.25 20.27
C ARG A 134 0.66 11.76 21.38
N ASP A 135 1.18 10.86 22.21
CA ASP A 135 1.87 11.19 23.46
C ASP A 135 3.34 11.58 23.26
N ASN A 136 3.92 11.24 22.11
CA ASN A 136 5.31 11.57 21.80
C ASN A 136 5.41 12.81 20.91
N SER A 137 6.53 13.54 21.05
CA SER A 137 6.80 14.73 20.24
C SER A 137 7.38 14.36 18.88
N TRP A 138 7.09 15.14 17.84
CA TRP A 138 7.76 14.94 16.54
C TRP A 138 9.28 15.10 16.69
N GLY A 139 10.05 14.12 16.21
CA GLY A 139 11.51 14.09 16.36
C GLY A 139 12.03 13.40 17.62
N SER A 140 11.17 12.93 18.53
CA SER A 140 11.62 12.10 19.65
C SER A 140 12.10 10.73 19.16
N GLU A 141 13.10 10.16 19.84
CA GLU A 141 13.62 8.82 19.55
C GLU A 141 12.53 7.76 19.63
N GLU A 142 11.64 7.84 20.62
CA GLU A 142 10.55 6.89 20.83
C GLU A 142 9.58 6.83 19.63
N LEU A 143 9.20 8.01 19.11
CA LEU A 143 8.33 8.11 17.95
C LEU A 143 9.00 7.64 16.66
N ASP A 144 10.28 7.99 16.46
CA ASP A 144 11.03 7.57 15.28
C ASP A 144 11.25 6.05 15.28
N ASN A 145 11.62 5.46 16.43
CA ASN A 145 11.72 4.01 16.60
C ASN A 145 10.38 3.32 16.40
N PHE A 146 9.28 3.91 16.88
CA PHE A 146 7.93 3.41 16.61
C PHE A 146 7.67 3.33 15.10
N PHE A 147 7.95 4.41 14.35
CA PHE A 147 7.75 4.43 12.91
C PHE A 147 8.61 3.40 12.18
N ILE A 148 9.90 3.31 12.50
CA ILE A 148 10.80 2.32 11.91
C ILE A 148 10.24 0.92 12.10
N ASN A 149 9.90 0.55 13.34
CA ASN A 149 9.37 -0.78 13.65
C ASN A 149 8.07 -1.08 12.89
N ARG A 150 7.12 -0.15 12.86
CA ARG A 150 5.85 -0.34 12.15
C ARG A 150 6.00 -0.42 10.64
N LEU A 151 6.92 0.36 10.06
CA LEU A 151 7.21 0.29 8.63
C LEU A 151 7.86 -1.03 8.22
N LEU A 152 8.76 -1.56 9.05
CA LEU A 152 9.39 -2.87 8.81
C LEU A 152 8.41 -4.04 8.92
N GLU A 153 7.33 -3.88 9.69
CA GLU A 153 6.23 -4.84 9.77
C GLU A 153 5.27 -4.81 8.55
N TYR A 154 5.39 -3.81 7.68
CA TYR A 154 4.52 -3.60 6.53
C TYR A 154 5.13 -4.16 5.24
N GLY A 155 4.53 -5.22 4.70
CA GLY A 155 5.06 -5.98 3.57
C GLY A 155 5.49 -5.17 2.34
N PRO A 156 4.67 -4.24 1.81
CA PRO A 156 5.04 -3.43 0.66
C PRO A 156 6.29 -2.55 0.87
N VAL A 157 6.56 -2.08 2.10
CA VAL A 157 7.80 -1.34 2.42
C VAL A 157 8.99 -2.28 2.35
N PHE A 158 8.89 -3.44 2.98
CA PHE A 158 9.98 -4.41 2.97
C PHE A 158 10.27 -4.94 1.55
N TYR A 159 9.23 -5.21 0.76
CA TYR A 159 9.38 -5.56 -0.66
C TYR A 159 10.13 -4.49 -1.45
N THR A 160 9.81 -3.21 -1.23
CA THR A 160 10.50 -2.09 -1.90
C THR A 160 11.99 -2.09 -1.58
N ALA A 161 12.38 -2.38 -0.33
CA ALA A 161 13.78 -2.49 0.07
C ALA A 161 14.50 -3.67 -0.61
N LEU A 162 13.83 -4.83 -0.71
CA LEU A 162 14.40 -6.00 -1.38
C LEU A 162 14.55 -5.80 -2.88
N LEU A 163 13.58 -5.16 -3.54
CA LEU A 163 13.73 -4.78 -4.94
C LEU A 163 14.88 -3.78 -5.12
N ALA A 164 14.98 -2.78 -4.25
CA ALA A 164 16.08 -1.82 -4.28
C ALA A 164 17.44 -2.54 -4.17
N LEU A 165 17.56 -3.51 -3.27
CA LEU A 165 18.77 -4.34 -3.14
C LEU A 165 19.05 -5.13 -4.43
N GLN A 166 18.04 -5.79 -5.01
CA GLN A 166 18.18 -6.58 -6.25
C GLN A 166 18.63 -5.75 -7.45
N HIS A 167 18.13 -4.52 -7.58
CA HIS A 167 18.48 -3.61 -8.67
C HIS A 167 19.71 -2.74 -8.38
N SER A 168 20.25 -2.81 -7.17
CA SER A 168 21.39 -1.98 -6.80
C SER A 168 22.67 -2.44 -7.49
N LYS A 169 23.44 -1.47 -7.99
CA LYS A 169 24.83 -1.63 -8.43
C LYS A 169 25.69 -0.76 -7.53
N ASP A 170 26.65 -1.36 -6.84
CA ASP A 170 27.49 -0.68 -5.84
C ASP A 170 26.65 0.03 -4.76
N GLY A 171 25.54 -0.59 -4.36
CA GLY A 171 24.61 -0.03 -3.35
C GLY A 171 23.76 1.13 -3.86
N ILE A 172 23.75 1.42 -5.16
CA ILE A 172 23.00 2.53 -5.78
C ILE A 172 21.95 1.97 -6.74
N PHE A 173 20.75 2.56 -6.77
CA PHE A 173 19.69 2.20 -7.73
C PHE A 173 18.90 3.42 -8.20
N TYR A 174 18.15 3.28 -9.30
CA TYR A 174 17.23 4.30 -9.78
C TYR A 174 15.78 3.94 -9.52
N ARG A 175 14.96 4.95 -9.23
CA ARG A 175 13.51 4.78 -9.02
C ARG A 175 12.84 4.09 -10.21
N SER A 176 13.27 4.39 -11.44
CA SER A 176 12.70 3.82 -12.67
C SER A 176 12.77 2.30 -12.72
N ASP A 177 13.80 1.72 -12.12
CA ASP A 177 14.09 0.29 -12.18
C ASP A 177 13.06 -0.51 -11.37
N LEU A 178 12.46 0.11 -10.36
CA LEU A 178 11.46 -0.53 -9.50
C LEU A 178 10.05 -0.50 -10.09
N ILE A 179 9.73 0.50 -10.93
CA ILE A 179 8.35 0.76 -11.38
C ILE A 179 7.69 -0.48 -12.03
N PRO A 180 8.33 -1.24 -12.94
CA PRO A 180 7.69 -2.40 -13.56
C PRO A 180 7.26 -3.47 -12.55
N GLN A 181 8.03 -3.62 -11.47
CA GLN A 181 7.87 -4.67 -10.47
C GLN A 181 6.91 -4.27 -9.34
N MET A 182 6.53 -3.00 -9.27
CA MET A 182 5.60 -2.44 -8.28
C MET A 182 4.13 -2.45 -8.74
N SER A 183 3.82 -3.16 -9.82
CA SER A 183 2.47 -3.23 -10.40
C SER A 183 1.77 -4.55 -10.11
N PHE A 184 0.44 -4.55 -10.08
CA PHE A 184 -0.33 -5.78 -10.20
C PHE A 184 -0.23 -6.31 -11.62
N PRO A 185 0.02 -7.61 -11.80
CA PRO A 185 0.29 -8.19 -13.10
C PRO A 185 -0.98 -8.27 -13.97
N LEU A 186 -0.77 -8.26 -15.29
CA LEU A 186 -1.83 -8.44 -16.29
C LEU A 186 -1.90 -9.90 -16.73
N ASN A 187 -2.94 -10.62 -16.29
CA ASN A 187 -3.15 -12.02 -16.68
C ASN A 187 -3.87 -12.19 -18.03
N ASN A 188 -4.55 -11.14 -18.49
CA ASN A 188 -5.25 -11.09 -19.78
C ASN A 188 -6.20 -12.29 -20.00
N ASP A 189 -7.00 -12.63 -18.98
CA ASP A 189 -8.00 -13.70 -19.09
C ASP A 189 -9.13 -13.26 -20.04
N LEU A 190 -9.48 -14.14 -20.99
CA LEU A 190 -10.59 -13.92 -21.90
C LEU A 190 -11.91 -14.31 -21.20
N ILE A 191 -12.84 -13.38 -21.12
CA ILE A 191 -14.13 -13.56 -20.44
C ILE A 191 -15.31 -13.20 -21.33
N SER A 192 -16.44 -13.84 -21.04
CA SER A 192 -17.74 -13.53 -21.60
C SER A 192 -18.75 -13.40 -20.47
N PHE A 193 -19.57 -12.35 -20.50
CA PHE A 193 -20.58 -12.09 -19.47
C PHE A 193 -21.70 -11.20 -20.02
N ARG A 194 -22.83 -11.14 -19.30
CA ARG A 194 -23.93 -10.21 -19.64
C ARG A 194 -23.77 -8.92 -18.84
N CYS A 195 -23.81 -7.78 -19.54
CA CYS A 195 -23.93 -6.48 -18.91
C CYS A 195 -25.22 -6.41 -18.08
N LEU A 196 -25.30 -5.49 -17.12
CA LEU A 196 -26.49 -5.26 -16.29
C LEU A 196 -27.76 -4.91 -17.09
N CYS A 197 -27.64 -4.48 -18.35
CA CYS A 197 -28.77 -4.25 -19.26
C CYS A 197 -29.12 -5.48 -20.14
N GLY A 198 -28.53 -6.64 -19.86
CA GLY A 198 -28.72 -7.90 -20.61
C GLY A 198 -27.84 -8.04 -21.86
N ASN A 199 -27.18 -6.97 -22.32
CA ASN A 199 -26.32 -7.00 -23.50
C ASN A 199 -25.13 -7.96 -23.30
N PRO A 200 -24.89 -8.94 -24.19
CA PRO A 200 -23.74 -9.82 -24.10
C PRO A 200 -22.44 -9.06 -24.36
N ILE A 201 -21.42 -9.36 -23.56
CA ILE A 201 -20.04 -8.94 -23.75
C ILE A 201 -19.25 -10.23 -23.96
N ASN A 202 -18.69 -10.41 -25.15
CA ASN A 202 -17.98 -11.62 -25.54
C ASN A 202 -16.51 -11.31 -25.77
N ASN A 203 -15.64 -12.29 -25.51
CA ASN A 203 -14.21 -12.23 -25.82
C ASN A 203 -13.51 -10.98 -25.26
N PHE A 204 -13.93 -10.53 -24.08
CA PHE A 204 -13.32 -9.37 -23.43
C PHE A 204 -12.08 -9.80 -22.66
N ILE A 205 -10.95 -9.13 -22.89
CA ILE A 205 -9.72 -9.36 -22.14
C ILE A 205 -9.83 -8.61 -20.81
N LEU A 206 -9.84 -9.34 -19.70
CA LEU A 206 -9.96 -8.78 -18.36
C LEU A 206 -8.63 -8.12 -17.91
N PRO A 207 -8.60 -6.79 -17.68
CA PRO A 207 -7.44 -6.14 -17.09
C PRO A 207 -7.44 -6.35 -15.56
N GLU A 208 -6.81 -7.44 -15.12
CA GLU A 208 -6.67 -7.79 -13.70
C GLU A 208 -5.60 -6.97 -12.95
N GLY A 209 -4.73 -6.30 -13.71
CA GLY A 209 -3.56 -5.57 -13.22
C GLY A 209 -3.74 -4.05 -13.27
N ASN A 210 -2.64 -3.33 -13.01
CA ASN A 210 -2.61 -1.89 -13.22
C ASN A 210 -2.58 -1.58 -14.72
N THR A 211 -3.49 -0.71 -15.17
CA THR A 211 -3.61 -0.31 -16.59
C THR A 211 -2.97 1.04 -16.91
N SER A 212 -2.37 1.70 -15.90
CA SER A 212 -1.78 3.04 -16.05
C SER A 212 -0.43 3.13 -15.37
N PHE A 213 0.59 3.53 -16.13
CA PHE A 213 1.94 3.79 -15.64
C PHE A 213 1.97 4.91 -14.58
N ASP A 214 1.14 5.95 -14.72
CA ASP A 214 1.05 7.06 -13.76
C ASP A 214 0.68 6.58 -12.35
N ALA A 215 -0.27 5.66 -12.24
CA ALA A 215 -0.68 5.10 -10.95
C ALA A 215 0.48 4.33 -10.27
N VAL A 216 1.20 3.50 -11.04
CA VAL A 216 2.31 2.69 -10.54
C VAL A 216 3.52 3.57 -10.18
N SER A 217 3.81 4.59 -10.97
CA SER A 217 4.88 5.55 -10.69
C SER A 217 4.65 6.31 -9.38
N ARG A 218 3.41 6.77 -9.14
CA ARG A 218 3.08 7.45 -7.87
C ARG A 218 3.06 6.50 -6.67
N GLN A 219 2.64 5.25 -6.85
CA GLN A 219 2.77 4.18 -5.84
C GLN A 219 4.22 3.92 -5.48
N THR A 220 5.06 3.69 -6.48
CA THR A 220 6.51 3.47 -6.30
C THR A 220 7.13 4.63 -5.52
N THR A 221 6.77 5.85 -5.89
CA THR A 221 7.24 7.06 -5.22
C THR A 221 6.81 7.12 -3.73
N ALA A 222 5.56 6.78 -3.41
CA ALA A 222 5.08 6.78 -2.03
C ALA A 222 5.78 5.70 -1.18
N LEU A 223 5.92 4.49 -1.73
CA LEU A 223 6.57 3.38 -1.07
C LEU A 223 8.08 3.62 -0.89
N LEU A 224 8.75 4.29 -1.83
CA LEU A 224 10.14 4.74 -1.64
C LEU A 224 10.25 5.71 -0.46
N CYS A 225 9.37 6.69 -0.34
CA CYS A 225 9.42 7.62 0.81
C CYS A 225 9.16 6.92 2.15
N LEU A 226 8.24 5.94 2.20
CA LEU A 226 8.02 5.11 3.40
C LEU A 226 9.25 4.23 3.72
N THR A 227 9.83 3.59 2.70
CA THR A 227 11.02 2.74 2.86
C THR A 227 12.26 3.56 3.23
N ALA A 228 12.33 4.80 2.76
CA ALA A 228 13.35 5.74 3.21
C ALA A 228 13.15 6.02 4.69
N SER A 229 11.92 6.34 5.11
CA SER A 229 11.61 6.63 6.51
C SER A 229 11.98 5.48 7.48
N SER A 230 12.05 4.22 7.02
CA SER A 230 12.53 3.10 7.84
C SER A 230 14.06 2.95 7.90
N GLY A 231 14.82 3.81 7.21
CA GLY A 231 16.28 3.77 7.17
C GLY A 231 16.89 2.65 6.30
N LEU A 232 16.08 1.99 5.47
CA LEU A 232 16.55 0.91 4.59
C LEU A 232 17.13 1.42 3.26
N ILE A 233 16.68 2.60 2.82
CA ILE A 233 17.17 3.28 1.63
C ILE A 233 17.32 4.77 1.90
N PHE A 234 18.17 5.44 1.13
CA PHE A 234 18.48 6.86 1.31
C PHE A 234 18.55 7.59 -0.04
N PRO A 235 18.08 8.84 -0.15
CA PRO A 235 18.43 9.69 -1.28
C PRO A 235 19.95 9.82 -1.42
N PHE A 236 20.45 9.68 -2.66
CA PHE A 236 21.90 9.65 -2.94
C PHE A 236 22.62 10.93 -2.45
N ASP A 237 21.95 12.08 -2.48
CA ASP A 237 22.48 13.38 -2.09
C ASP A 237 22.63 13.59 -0.58
N ILE A 238 22.10 12.67 0.26
CA ILE A 238 22.28 12.73 1.72
C ILE A 238 23.11 11.59 2.30
N THR A 239 23.51 10.60 1.49
CA THR A 239 24.26 9.42 1.94
C THR A 239 25.55 9.80 2.69
N TYR A 240 26.31 10.77 2.19
CA TYR A 240 27.53 11.23 2.87
C TYR A 240 27.26 11.75 4.29
N LYS A 241 26.16 12.47 4.49
CA LYS A 241 25.79 13.02 5.79
C LYS A 241 25.42 11.93 6.78
N ILE A 242 24.67 10.93 6.35
CA ILE A 242 24.28 9.77 7.17
C ILE A 242 25.52 9.02 7.64
N ASN A 243 26.48 8.77 6.74
CA ASN A 243 27.72 8.07 7.09
C ASN A 243 28.63 8.89 8.01
N SER A 244 28.52 10.22 7.98
CA SER A 244 29.37 11.12 8.78
C SER A 244 28.83 11.46 10.18
N ASP A 245 27.53 11.25 10.44
CA ASP A 245 26.91 11.57 11.73
C ASP A 245 25.96 10.44 12.16
N PRO A 246 26.41 9.55 13.07
CA PRO A 246 25.60 8.43 13.57
C PRO A 246 24.25 8.86 14.17
N ARG A 247 24.16 10.06 14.75
CA ARG A 247 22.93 10.58 15.39
C ARG A 247 21.80 10.81 14.39
N ILE A 248 22.11 10.94 13.10
CA ILE A 248 21.11 11.04 12.03
C ILE A 248 20.36 9.70 11.88
N SER A 249 21.04 8.59 12.14
CA SER A 249 20.44 7.25 12.04
C SER A 249 19.36 7.04 13.10
N ASP A 250 19.60 7.51 14.32
CA ASP A 250 18.67 7.34 15.45
C ASP A 250 17.37 8.16 15.30
N HIS A 251 17.43 9.24 14.53
CA HIS A 251 16.28 10.13 14.25
C HIS A 251 15.91 10.18 12.75
N TYR A 252 16.16 9.08 12.04
CA TYR A 252 16.11 9.09 10.58
C TYR A 252 14.75 9.49 9.98
N PRO A 253 13.59 8.98 10.45
CA PRO A 253 12.28 9.38 9.92
C PRO A 253 12.07 10.89 9.96
N SER A 254 12.39 11.51 11.10
CA SER A 254 12.26 12.94 11.31
C SER A 254 13.28 13.74 10.50
N TYR A 255 14.51 13.26 10.39
CA TYR A 255 15.53 13.86 9.52
C TYR A 255 15.12 13.83 8.04
N PHE A 256 14.69 12.68 7.53
CA PHE A 256 14.26 12.52 6.13
C PHE A 256 13.09 13.45 5.79
N TYR A 257 12.11 13.55 6.69
CA TYR A 257 10.99 14.48 6.54
C TYR A 257 11.46 15.94 6.40
N ASN A 258 12.33 16.38 7.31
CA ASN A 258 12.86 17.74 7.32
C ASN A 258 13.71 18.03 6.08
N TRP A 259 14.53 17.07 5.65
CA TRP A 259 15.27 17.17 4.40
C TRP A 259 14.32 17.33 3.20
N TYR A 260 13.25 16.53 3.13
CA TYR A 260 12.28 16.60 2.04
C TYR A 260 11.56 17.95 2.00
N LEU A 261 11.18 18.50 3.16
CA LEU A 261 10.55 19.82 3.27
C LEU A 261 11.45 20.95 2.75
N LYS A 262 12.76 20.85 3.00
CA LYS A 262 13.77 21.82 2.53
C LYS A 262 14.10 21.65 1.05
N ASN A 263 13.72 20.55 0.41
CA ASN A 263 13.95 20.34 -1.02
C ASN A 263 13.14 21.38 -1.84
N PRO A 264 13.79 22.26 -2.63
CA PRO A 264 13.11 23.38 -3.30
C PRO A 264 11.99 22.97 -4.25
N LYS A 265 12.09 21.77 -4.84
CA LYS A 265 11.10 21.24 -5.76
C LYS A 265 10.14 20.26 -5.11
N ARG A 266 10.41 19.82 -3.86
CA ARG A 266 9.66 18.77 -3.15
C ARG A 266 9.41 17.55 -4.06
N LYS A 267 10.41 17.23 -4.88
CA LYS A 267 10.36 16.11 -5.82
C LYS A 267 11.05 14.92 -5.17
N CYS A 268 10.44 13.75 -5.35
CA CYS A 268 11.07 12.49 -4.98
C CYS A 268 12.38 12.30 -5.78
N PRO A 269 13.50 11.96 -5.12
CA PRO A 269 14.76 11.65 -5.78
C PRO A 269 14.64 10.59 -6.87
N GLU A 270 15.44 10.72 -7.91
CA GLU A 270 15.57 9.70 -8.95
C GLU A 270 16.58 8.62 -8.57
N LYS A 271 17.63 9.01 -7.87
CA LYS A 271 18.76 8.16 -7.49
C LYS A 271 18.81 7.94 -5.98
N TRP A 272 19.03 6.69 -5.58
CA TRP A 272 18.94 6.24 -4.20
C TRP A 272 20.11 5.31 -3.84
N CYS A 273 20.38 5.19 -2.55
CA CYS A 273 21.32 4.24 -1.95
C CYS A 273 20.57 3.22 -1.11
N VAL A 274 21.12 2.01 -1.00
CA VAL A 274 20.59 0.90 -0.18
C VAL A 274 21.47 0.71 1.05
N ASN A 275 20.84 0.52 2.21
CA ASN A 275 21.52 0.07 3.41
C ASN A 275 21.62 -1.46 3.42
N ILE A 276 22.62 -1.99 2.70
CA ILE A 276 22.77 -3.43 2.45
C ILE A 276 22.88 -4.21 3.75
N ASP A 277 23.69 -3.71 4.70
CA ASP A 277 23.97 -4.42 5.95
C ASP A 277 22.73 -4.50 6.85
N ASN A 278 21.95 -3.41 6.94
CA ASN A 278 20.69 -3.44 7.68
C ASN A 278 19.68 -4.40 7.06
N ILE A 279 19.53 -4.41 5.74
CA ILE A 279 18.60 -5.34 5.07
C ILE A 279 19.03 -6.79 5.33
N LYS A 280 20.31 -7.13 5.16
CA LYS A 280 20.83 -8.47 5.43
C LYS A 280 20.64 -8.89 6.90
N SER A 281 20.91 -7.98 7.84
CA SER A 281 20.72 -8.19 9.27
C SER A 281 19.25 -8.50 9.61
N ILE A 282 18.31 -7.78 8.99
CA ILE A 282 16.88 -8.03 9.18
C ILE A 282 16.48 -9.38 8.55
N LEU A 283 16.93 -9.67 7.32
CA LEU A 283 16.64 -10.95 6.65
C LEU A 283 17.13 -12.17 7.44
N ALA A 284 18.30 -12.06 8.08
CA ALA A 284 18.86 -13.12 8.91
C ALA A 284 17.94 -13.50 10.09
N LYS A 285 17.11 -12.57 10.57
CA LYS A 285 16.11 -12.81 11.63
C LYS A 285 14.85 -13.51 11.14
N ARG A 286 14.72 -13.77 9.83
CA ARG A 286 13.53 -14.38 9.20
C ARG A 286 12.21 -13.71 9.65
N PRO A 287 12.04 -12.40 9.42
CA PRO A 287 10.93 -11.67 9.99
C PRO A 287 9.59 -12.11 9.38
N LYS A 288 8.53 -11.95 10.18
CA LYS A 288 7.15 -12.07 9.72
C LYS A 288 6.55 -10.68 9.56
N ILE A 289 5.98 -10.42 8.39
CA ILE A 289 5.19 -9.20 8.17
C ILE A 289 3.91 -9.31 8.99
N LYS A 290 3.51 -8.24 9.65
CA LYS A 290 2.24 -8.19 10.40
C LYS A 290 1.12 -7.60 9.58
N ARG A 291 1.46 -6.77 8.58
CA ARG A 291 0.48 -6.02 7.78
C ARG A 291 0.87 -6.04 6.31
N THR A 292 -0.14 -6.10 5.46
CA THR A 292 0.07 -6.07 4.01
C THR A 292 -1.17 -5.57 3.28
N ILE A 293 -1.23 -5.76 1.97
CA ILE A 293 -2.41 -5.51 1.16
C ILE A 293 -3.53 -6.45 1.63
N SER A 294 -4.50 -5.90 2.34
CA SER A 294 -5.70 -6.62 2.80
C SER A 294 -6.43 -7.33 1.67
N TYR A 295 -7.10 -8.44 1.99
CA TYR A 295 -7.85 -9.26 1.03
C TYR A 295 -8.81 -8.47 0.11
N PRO A 296 -9.62 -7.50 0.58
CA PRO A 296 -10.48 -6.68 -0.29
C PRO A 296 -9.70 -5.87 -1.33
N ASN A 297 -8.42 -5.62 -1.07
CA ASN A 297 -7.49 -4.86 -1.91
C ASN A 297 -6.55 -5.75 -2.74
N LEU A 298 -6.75 -7.08 -2.80
CA LEU A 298 -5.96 -7.94 -3.69
C LEU A 298 -6.36 -7.80 -5.18
N ILE A 299 -7.15 -6.80 -5.56
CA ILE A 299 -7.46 -6.45 -6.94
C ILE A 299 -7.41 -4.93 -7.16
N PRO A 300 -6.75 -4.44 -8.23
CA PRO A 300 -6.67 -3.02 -8.55
C PRO A 300 -8.03 -2.34 -8.65
N LYS A 301 -8.23 -1.31 -7.82
CA LYS A 301 -9.45 -0.51 -7.82
C LYS A 301 -9.36 0.63 -8.84
N SER A 302 -10.00 0.42 -9.99
CA SER A 302 -10.35 1.44 -10.99
C SER A 302 -9.26 2.46 -11.34
N THR A 303 -8.36 2.11 -12.27
CA THR A 303 -7.60 3.08 -13.10
C THR A 303 -8.24 3.26 -14.48
N ASP A 304 -9.34 2.55 -14.74
CA ASP A 304 -9.84 2.29 -16.10
C ASP A 304 -10.87 3.33 -16.59
N ARG A 305 -10.94 4.50 -15.94
CA ARG A 305 -11.83 5.60 -16.36
C ARG A 305 -11.53 6.06 -17.79
N ASN A 306 -10.28 5.90 -18.21
CA ASN A 306 -9.79 6.29 -19.54
C ASN A 306 -9.93 5.16 -20.56
N MET A 307 -10.29 3.94 -20.15
CA MET A 307 -10.59 2.87 -21.10
C MET A 307 -11.99 3.12 -21.66
N THR A 308 -12.07 3.34 -22.98
CA THR A 308 -13.31 3.60 -23.73
C THR A 308 -14.23 2.37 -23.82
N ASN A 309 -13.87 1.27 -23.17
CA ASN A 309 -14.63 0.03 -23.12
C ASN A 309 -15.96 0.23 -22.37
N ARG A 310 -17.00 0.57 -23.13
CA ARG A 310 -18.35 0.79 -22.63
C ARG A 310 -19.31 -0.17 -23.31
N CYS A 311 -20.32 -0.62 -22.57
CA CYS A 311 -21.39 -1.41 -23.14
C CYS A 311 -22.12 -0.57 -24.19
N SER A 312 -22.23 -1.10 -25.40
CA SER A 312 -22.89 -0.43 -26.55
C SER A 312 -24.33 0.00 -26.27
N ARG A 313 -25.05 -0.73 -25.41
CA ARG A 313 -26.46 -0.46 -25.11
C ARG A 313 -26.69 0.56 -23.99
N CYS A 314 -25.94 0.47 -22.89
CA CYS A 314 -26.20 1.28 -21.68
C CYS A 314 -25.02 2.15 -21.24
N ASN A 315 -23.96 2.22 -22.05
CA ASN A 315 -22.78 3.07 -21.86
C ASN A 315 -22.01 2.86 -20.53
N LYS A 316 -22.31 1.77 -19.79
CA LYS A 316 -21.61 1.39 -18.55
C LYS A 316 -20.21 0.90 -18.88
N ASN A 317 -19.23 1.28 -18.05
CA ASN A 317 -17.84 0.86 -18.21
C ASN A 317 -17.69 -0.66 -17.99
N ILE A 318 -17.24 -1.37 -19.02
CA ILE A 318 -17.16 -2.84 -19.06
C ILE A 318 -16.14 -3.36 -18.05
N VAL A 319 -15.02 -2.65 -17.84
CA VAL A 319 -13.97 -3.04 -16.89
C VAL A 319 -14.48 -3.03 -15.45
N ASN A 320 -15.22 -1.98 -15.08
CA ASN A 320 -15.81 -1.90 -13.75
C ASN A 320 -16.86 -3.01 -13.56
N LEU A 321 -17.64 -3.32 -14.60
CA LEU A 321 -18.61 -4.42 -14.55
C LEU A 321 -17.91 -5.77 -14.41
N SER A 322 -16.86 -6.04 -15.17
CA SER A 322 -16.14 -7.32 -15.08
C SER A 322 -15.52 -7.52 -13.69
N LYS A 323 -15.01 -6.47 -13.04
CA LYS A 323 -14.55 -6.52 -11.64
C LYS A 323 -15.67 -6.84 -10.64
N ILE A 324 -16.92 -6.48 -10.94
CA ILE A 324 -18.07 -6.89 -10.12
C ILE A 324 -18.33 -8.39 -10.28
N PHE A 325 -18.25 -8.93 -11.50
CA PHE A 325 -18.55 -10.34 -11.77
C PHE A 325 -17.43 -11.30 -11.38
N PHE A 326 -16.18 -10.91 -11.59
CA PHE A 326 -15.01 -11.80 -11.50
C PHE A 326 -14.02 -11.41 -10.40
N GLY A 327 -14.22 -10.26 -9.74
CA GLY A 327 -13.27 -9.74 -8.76
C GLY A 327 -13.06 -10.64 -7.53
N ASP A 328 -14.10 -11.38 -7.10
CA ASP A 328 -13.97 -12.34 -6.01
C ASP A 328 -13.05 -13.49 -6.37
N LYS A 329 -13.17 -14.03 -7.59
CA LYS A 329 -12.31 -15.13 -8.08
C LYS A 329 -10.83 -14.72 -8.10
N ILE A 330 -10.53 -13.48 -8.52
CA ILE A 330 -9.17 -12.93 -8.53
C ILE A 330 -8.63 -12.80 -7.09
N ARG A 331 -9.43 -12.24 -6.17
CA ARG A 331 -9.03 -12.10 -4.76
C ARG A 331 -8.79 -13.46 -4.11
N ASN A 332 -9.69 -14.42 -4.32
CA ASN A 332 -9.59 -15.78 -3.82
C ASN A 332 -8.32 -16.47 -4.31
N ARG A 333 -8.03 -16.40 -5.62
CA ARG A 333 -6.81 -16.97 -6.21
C ARG A 333 -5.54 -16.39 -5.60
N ARG A 334 -5.47 -15.06 -5.49
CA ARG A 334 -4.32 -14.36 -4.89
C ARG A 334 -4.17 -14.70 -3.42
N TYR A 335 -5.28 -14.75 -2.68
CA TYR A 335 -5.29 -15.17 -1.29
C TYR A 335 -4.81 -16.62 -1.10
N LEU A 336 -5.27 -17.54 -1.94
CA LEU A 336 -4.81 -18.94 -1.92
C LEU A 336 -3.28 -19.01 -2.06
N LEU A 337 -2.71 -18.25 -2.98
CA LEU A 337 -1.27 -18.22 -3.20
C LEU A 337 -0.53 -17.59 -2.00
N LEU A 338 -1.05 -16.48 -1.44
CA LEU A 338 -0.49 -15.84 -0.25
C LEU A 338 -0.49 -16.78 0.96
N GLU A 339 -1.61 -17.45 1.23
CA GLU A 339 -1.74 -18.37 2.36
C GLU A 339 -0.88 -19.62 2.17
N SER A 340 -0.74 -20.11 0.92
CA SER A 340 0.18 -21.21 0.59
C SER A 340 1.63 -20.81 0.92
N CYS A 341 2.05 -19.60 0.53
CA CYS A 341 3.41 -19.10 0.82
C CYS A 341 3.61 -18.87 2.32
N ARG A 342 2.61 -18.35 3.03
CA ARG A 342 2.66 -18.18 4.49
C ARG A 342 2.90 -19.52 5.19
N LEU A 343 2.09 -20.53 4.86
CA LEU A 343 2.22 -21.88 5.42
C LEU A 343 3.53 -22.54 5.01
N ALA A 344 3.99 -22.34 3.77
CA ALA A 344 5.27 -22.87 3.32
C ALA A 344 6.45 -22.29 4.12
N PHE A 345 6.42 -20.98 4.41
CA PHE A 345 7.44 -20.34 5.24
C PHE A 345 7.47 -20.93 6.65
N ASP A 346 6.31 -21.09 7.29
CA ASP A 346 6.17 -21.64 8.64
C ASP A 346 6.69 -23.09 8.72
N ASN A 347 6.50 -23.87 7.66
CA ASN A 347 6.97 -25.26 7.57
C ASN A 347 8.36 -25.40 6.94
N SER A 348 9.02 -24.28 6.59
CA SER A 348 10.32 -24.25 5.90
C SER A 348 10.36 -25.12 4.65
N CYS A 349 9.30 -25.09 3.85
CA CYS A 349 9.15 -25.82 2.60
C CYS A 349 8.83 -24.89 1.42
N ALA A 350 8.63 -25.46 0.24
CA ALA A 350 8.23 -24.75 -0.98
C ALA A 350 6.78 -25.07 -1.37
N VAL A 351 6.17 -24.19 -2.17
CA VAL A 351 4.86 -24.40 -2.78
C VAL A 351 5.04 -24.94 -4.20
N SER A 352 4.45 -26.09 -4.52
CA SER A 352 4.32 -26.57 -5.90
C SER A 352 3.14 -25.89 -6.60
N LEU A 353 3.42 -25.00 -7.56
CA LEU A 353 2.35 -24.30 -8.29
C LEU A 353 1.54 -25.23 -9.18
N THR A 354 2.17 -26.28 -9.72
CA THR A 354 1.49 -27.30 -10.52
C THR A 354 0.45 -28.05 -9.69
N LYS A 355 0.83 -28.50 -8.48
CA LYS A 355 -0.10 -29.20 -7.57
C LYS A 355 -1.18 -28.26 -7.04
N LEU A 356 -0.82 -27.04 -6.69
CA LEU A 356 -1.78 -26.01 -6.28
C LEU A 356 -2.82 -25.76 -7.38
N TYR A 357 -2.39 -25.64 -8.64
CA TYR A 357 -3.26 -25.54 -9.81
C TYR A 357 -4.16 -26.76 -9.98
N GLU A 358 -3.61 -27.98 -9.98
CA GLU A 358 -4.37 -29.23 -10.18
C GLU A 358 -5.55 -29.36 -9.22
N ILE A 359 -5.33 -28.98 -7.96
CA ILE A 359 -6.32 -29.10 -6.90
C ILE A 359 -7.27 -27.91 -6.90
N SER A 360 -6.77 -26.68 -6.96
CA SER A 360 -7.61 -25.47 -6.95
C SER A 360 -8.49 -25.33 -8.20
N SER A 361 -8.12 -25.94 -9.33
CA SER A 361 -8.94 -26.01 -10.54
C SER A 361 -10.23 -26.83 -10.40
N LYS A 362 -10.45 -27.48 -9.26
CA LYS A 362 -11.70 -28.15 -8.89
C LYS A 362 -12.69 -27.22 -8.17
N TYR A 363 -12.24 -26.02 -7.79
CA TYR A 363 -13.01 -25.05 -7.03
C TYR A 363 -13.22 -23.77 -7.85
N GLU A 364 -14.44 -23.59 -8.38
CA GLU A 364 -14.78 -22.46 -9.26
C GLU A 364 -14.58 -21.07 -8.63
N ASP A 365 -14.56 -21.01 -7.30
CA ASP A 365 -14.29 -19.80 -6.52
C ASP A 365 -12.86 -19.26 -6.73
N PHE A 366 -11.91 -20.06 -7.21
CA PHE A 366 -10.48 -19.69 -7.31
C PHE A 366 -9.96 -19.44 -8.73
N TYR A 367 -10.82 -19.57 -9.75
CA TYR A 367 -10.40 -19.32 -11.14
C TYR A 367 -11.49 -18.63 -11.96
N ILE A 368 -11.06 -17.81 -12.92
CA ILE A 368 -11.94 -17.23 -13.95
C ILE A 368 -12.08 -18.22 -15.10
N ASN A 369 -10.95 -18.65 -15.65
CA ASN A 369 -10.88 -19.66 -16.69
C ASN A 369 -9.90 -20.75 -16.27
N LYS A 370 -10.38 -22.00 -16.24
CA LYS A 370 -9.59 -23.17 -15.81
C LYS A 370 -8.34 -23.38 -16.67
N HIS A 371 -8.42 -23.09 -17.98
CA HIS A 371 -7.32 -23.29 -18.92
C HIS A 371 -6.17 -22.30 -18.72
N THR A 372 -6.43 -21.11 -18.19
CA THR A 372 -5.42 -20.07 -17.94
C THR A 372 -5.00 -19.99 -16.47
N HIS A 373 -5.59 -20.81 -15.59
CA HIS A 373 -5.43 -20.72 -14.14
C HIS A 373 -3.97 -20.87 -13.68
N LEU A 374 -3.23 -21.86 -14.19
CA LEU A 374 -1.81 -22.03 -13.85
C LEU A 374 -0.98 -20.80 -14.24
N ARG A 375 -1.20 -20.27 -15.45
CA ARG A 375 -0.52 -19.05 -15.92
C ARG A 375 -0.85 -17.86 -15.02
N ALA A 376 -2.11 -17.73 -14.60
CA ALA A 376 -2.54 -16.67 -13.71
C ALA A 376 -1.90 -16.80 -12.32
N LEU A 377 -1.77 -18.02 -11.77
CA LEU A 377 -1.04 -18.28 -10.52
C LEU A 377 0.44 -17.88 -10.61
N ILE A 378 1.13 -18.26 -11.69
CA ILE A 378 2.54 -17.90 -11.92
C ILE A 378 2.70 -16.38 -11.95
N SER A 379 1.82 -15.69 -12.67
CA SER A 379 1.87 -14.24 -12.80
C SER A 379 1.52 -13.53 -11.48
N ASP A 380 0.54 -14.05 -10.72
CA ASP A 380 0.16 -13.52 -9.41
C ASP A 380 1.26 -13.66 -8.32
N ILE A 381 2.38 -14.33 -8.59
CA ILE A 381 3.58 -14.29 -7.74
C ILE A 381 4.06 -12.84 -7.52
N GLN A 382 3.91 -11.97 -8.52
CA GLN A 382 4.21 -10.55 -8.35
C GLN A 382 3.37 -9.92 -7.23
N VAL A 383 2.13 -10.36 -7.03
CA VAL A 383 1.27 -9.90 -5.93
C VAL A 383 1.76 -10.43 -4.58
N VAL A 384 2.24 -11.68 -4.53
CA VAL A 384 2.87 -12.26 -3.33
C VAL A 384 4.07 -11.43 -2.89
N ASN A 385 4.90 -11.07 -3.87
CA ASN A 385 6.06 -10.20 -3.68
C ASN A 385 5.65 -8.80 -3.21
N LEU A 386 4.67 -8.16 -3.87
CA LEU A 386 4.09 -6.88 -3.43
C LEU A 386 3.54 -6.93 -2.01
N CYS A 387 3.01 -8.07 -1.59
CA CYS A 387 2.52 -8.27 -0.24
C CYS A 387 3.65 -8.46 0.79
N GLY A 388 4.92 -8.52 0.38
CA GLY A 388 6.06 -8.58 1.28
C GLY A 388 6.50 -9.98 1.73
N LEU A 389 5.97 -11.04 1.13
CA LEU A 389 6.44 -12.42 1.41
C LEU A 389 7.75 -12.76 0.69
N PHE A 390 8.05 -12.03 -0.39
CA PHE A 390 9.22 -12.16 -1.29
C PHE A 390 9.66 -13.59 -1.57
N VAL A 391 9.41 -14.09 -2.78
CA VAL A 391 9.61 -15.50 -3.09
C VAL A 391 10.67 -15.73 -4.15
N ASN A 392 11.42 -16.82 -3.99
CA ASN A 392 12.26 -17.39 -5.03
C ASN A 392 11.44 -18.37 -5.87
N ILE A 393 11.60 -18.31 -7.18
CA ILE A 393 10.90 -19.20 -8.12
C ILE A 393 11.93 -20.11 -8.79
N ASP A 394 11.76 -21.42 -8.62
CA ASP A 394 12.40 -22.41 -9.48
C ASP A 394 11.54 -22.60 -10.74
N HIS A 395 11.97 -21.97 -11.84
CA HIS A 395 11.27 -22.02 -13.13
C HIS A 395 11.25 -23.42 -13.75
N SER A 396 12.18 -24.31 -13.40
CA SER A 396 12.24 -25.66 -13.97
C SER A 396 11.14 -26.56 -13.41
N ASN A 397 10.86 -26.43 -12.10
CA ASN A 397 9.90 -27.27 -11.40
C ASN A 397 8.64 -26.52 -10.95
N LEU A 398 8.51 -25.23 -11.27
CA LEU A 398 7.45 -24.33 -10.84
C LEU A 398 7.22 -24.38 -9.31
N LYS A 399 8.32 -24.34 -8.56
CA LYS A 399 8.31 -24.29 -7.10
C LYS A 399 8.55 -22.87 -6.63
N VAL A 400 7.85 -22.48 -5.57
CA VAL A 400 7.96 -21.15 -4.97
C VAL A 400 8.40 -21.28 -3.52
N THR A 401 9.54 -20.71 -3.18
CA THR A 401 10.08 -20.72 -1.82
C THR A 401 9.97 -19.33 -1.22
N PRO A 402 9.15 -19.12 -0.18
CA PRO A 402 9.03 -17.84 0.50
C PRO A 402 10.29 -17.53 1.31
N LEU A 403 10.77 -16.30 1.20
CA LEU A 403 11.93 -15.83 1.97
C LEU A 403 11.49 -15.11 3.25
N LEU A 404 10.25 -14.62 3.29
CA LEU A 404 9.64 -13.95 4.43
C LEU A 404 8.29 -14.58 4.77
N GLY A 405 7.96 -14.55 6.06
CA GLY A 405 6.67 -15.01 6.55
C GLY A 405 5.67 -13.87 6.68
N ALA A 406 4.43 -14.24 6.98
CA ALA A 406 3.38 -13.31 7.39
C ALA A 406 2.63 -13.86 8.60
N GLU A 407 2.12 -12.98 9.44
CA GLU A 407 1.19 -13.36 10.52
C GLU A 407 -0.15 -13.87 9.94
N PRO A 408 -0.88 -14.75 10.65
CA PRO A 408 -2.13 -15.36 10.15
C PRO A 408 -3.27 -14.38 9.82
N ASP A 409 -3.24 -13.19 10.42
CA ASP A 409 -4.21 -12.10 10.26
C ASP A 409 -3.73 -11.00 9.30
N ALA A 410 -2.51 -11.09 8.77
CA ALA A 410 -1.92 -10.06 7.90
C ALA A 410 -2.76 -9.77 6.63
N PHE A 411 -3.55 -10.74 6.18
CA PHE A 411 -4.38 -10.64 4.96
C PHE A 411 -5.84 -10.23 5.22
N ASP A 412 -6.23 -10.05 6.48
CA ASP A 412 -7.63 -9.82 6.83
C ASP A 412 -8.21 -8.49 6.29
N PRO A 413 -9.54 -8.40 6.16
CA PRO A 413 -10.54 -9.45 6.44
C PRO A 413 -10.74 -10.43 5.27
N VAL A 414 -10.65 -11.74 5.54
CA VAL A 414 -10.94 -12.83 4.59
C VAL A 414 -12.28 -13.50 4.91
N PRO A 415 -13.19 -13.72 3.93
CA PRO A 415 -14.42 -14.46 4.18
C PRO A 415 -14.15 -15.88 4.72
N TYR A 416 -14.83 -16.27 5.79
CA TYR A 416 -14.61 -17.57 6.46
C TYR A 416 -14.66 -18.77 5.49
N LYS A 417 -15.65 -18.79 4.58
CA LYS A 417 -15.78 -19.83 3.54
C LYS A 417 -14.49 -19.95 2.71
N ILE A 418 -13.93 -18.82 2.28
CA ILE A 418 -12.74 -18.76 1.44
C ILE A 418 -11.50 -19.21 2.22
N ARG A 419 -11.33 -18.74 3.46
CA ARG A 419 -10.24 -19.17 4.34
C ARG A 419 -10.26 -20.69 4.55
N ARG A 420 -11.43 -21.25 4.84
CA ARG A 420 -11.61 -22.70 5.01
C ARG A 420 -11.28 -23.46 3.73
N GLN A 421 -11.83 -23.08 2.58
CA GLN A 421 -11.55 -23.75 1.30
C GLN A 421 -10.08 -23.66 0.91
N ALA A 422 -9.41 -22.52 1.14
CA ALA A 422 -7.98 -22.38 0.87
C ALA A 422 -7.17 -23.35 1.71
N ASN A 423 -7.46 -23.48 3.01
CA ASN A 423 -6.79 -24.44 3.89
C ASN A 423 -7.06 -25.91 3.47
N GLU A 424 -8.30 -26.24 3.09
CA GLU A 424 -8.66 -27.57 2.58
C GLU A 424 -7.87 -27.93 1.30
N ILE A 425 -7.62 -26.94 0.44
CA ILE A 425 -6.77 -27.07 -0.75
C ILE A 425 -5.31 -27.26 -0.33
N ILE A 426 -4.74 -26.36 0.47
CA ILE A 426 -3.30 -26.31 0.77
C ILE A 426 -2.82 -27.55 1.54
N LEU A 427 -3.64 -28.09 2.42
CA LEU A 427 -3.32 -29.27 3.23
C LEU A 427 -3.37 -30.59 2.44
N GLN A 428 -3.74 -30.56 1.16
CA GLN A 428 -3.63 -31.73 0.30
C GLN A 428 -2.16 -32.11 0.07
N LYS A 429 -1.94 -33.41 -0.13
CA LYS A 429 -0.61 -33.97 -0.32
C LYS A 429 0.13 -33.30 -1.50
N ASP A 430 1.43 -33.10 -1.32
CA ASP A 430 2.39 -32.63 -2.34
C ASP A 430 2.25 -31.17 -2.80
N ILE A 431 1.41 -30.33 -2.16
CA ILE A 431 1.43 -28.87 -2.39
C ILE A 431 2.61 -28.22 -1.68
N LEU A 432 2.80 -28.56 -0.40
CA LEU A 432 3.90 -28.10 0.44
C LEU A 432 4.98 -29.17 0.43
N ILE A 433 6.16 -28.86 -0.14
CA ILE A 433 7.22 -29.84 -0.46
C ILE A 433 8.62 -29.40 -0.11
#